data_AF-A0A0N8GQS3-F1
#
_entry.id   AF-A0A0N8GQS3-F1
#
_cell.length_a   1.000
_cell.length_b   1.000
_cell.length_c   1.000
_cell.angle_alpha   90.00
_cell.angle_beta   90.00
_cell.angle_gamma   90.00
#
_symmetry.space_group_name_H-M   'P 1'
#
loop_
_entity.id
_entity.type
_entity.pdbx_description
1 polymer ?
#
loop_
_entity_poly.entity_id
_entity_poly.type
_entity_poly.pdbx_seq_one_letter_code
_entity_poly.pdbx_strand_id
1 'polypeptide(L)'
;MSRVIQTDGVGKQRQTLVRSLALAVRELMQQGTINAQTRDLVAFLVLAMEEIAQNIDETVKAWEKRGYWLKADRFRLDWEWTQVLSHRLREALAEEDWEGIARLVGEVASRIGHVQLPVRHRLGEPWKGAWEKLRAKSRAIQQ
;
A
#
# COMPACT_ATOMS: atom_id res chain seq x y z
N MET A 1 9.98 4.63 -34.37
CA MET A 1 10.97 4.23 -33.36
C MET A 1 10.24 3.96 -32.07
N SER A 2 10.19 2.69 -31.67
CA SER A 2 9.33 2.19 -30.59
C SER A 2 9.67 2.83 -29.25
N ARG A 3 8.65 3.35 -28.56
CA ARG A 3 8.76 3.90 -27.21
C ARG A 3 9.12 2.74 -26.28
N VAL A 4 10.38 2.68 -25.87
CA VAL A 4 10.84 1.76 -24.83
C VAL A 4 10.02 2.08 -23.58
N ILE A 5 9.07 1.22 -23.23
CA ILE A 5 8.33 1.30 -21.98
C ILE A 5 9.39 1.07 -20.89
N GLN A 6 9.83 2.13 -20.21
CA GLN A 6 10.70 2.05 -19.04
C GLN A 6 9.92 1.38 -17.90
N THR A 7 9.87 0.05 -17.93
CA THR A 7 9.28 -0.78 -16.87
C THR A 7 10.11 -0.78 -15.59
N ASP A 8 11.35 -0.26 -15.62
CA ASP A 8 12.27 -0.23 -14.48
C ASP A 8 11.77 0.65 -13.31
N GLY A 9 10.94 1.67 -13.58
CA GLY A 9 10.42 2.56 -12.55
C GLY A 9 9.39 1.90 -11.64
N VAL A 10 8.39 1.25 -12.23
CA VAL A 10 7.21 0.70 -11.54
C VAL A 10 7.59 -0.39 -10.54
N GLY A 11 8.51 -1.29 -10.92
CA GLY A 11 9.01 -2.34 -10.03
C GLY A 11 9.79 -1.79 -8.82
N LYS A 12 10.66 -0.81 -9.05
CA LYS A 12 11.45 -0.15 -8.01
C LYS A 12 10.57 0.69 -7.06
N GLN A 13 9.57 1.37 -7.61
CA GLN A 13 8.57 2.10 -6.84
C GLN A 13 7.78 1.15 -5.93
N ARG A 14 7.28 0.03 -6.46
CA ARG A 14 6.59 -0.98 -5.65
C ARG A 14 7.45 -1.52 -4.51
N GLN A 15 8.72 -1.86 -4.76
CA GLN A 15 9.62 -2.29 -3.69
C GLN A 15 9.81 -1.22 -2.60
N THR A 16 9.89 0.05 -2.99
CA THR A 16 10.01 1.17 -2.06
C THR A 16 8.73 1.30 -1.23
N LEU A 17 7.55 1.23 -1.85
CA LEU A 17 6.25 1.26 -1.17
C LEU A 17 6.09 0.11 -0.18
N VAL A 18 6.48 -1.10 -0.55
CA VAL A 18 6.44 -2.28 0.33
C VAL A 18 7.34 -2.10 1.56
N ARG A 19 8.53 -1.51 1.40
CA ARG A 19 9.40 -1.16 2.54
C ARG A 19 8.81 -0.06 3.41
N SER A 20 8.16 0.94 2.80
CA SER A 20 7.47 1.99 3.53
C SER A 20 6.26 1.46 4.31
N LEU A 21 5.52 0.47 3.75
CA LEU A 21 4.47 -0.25 4.47
C LEU A 21 5.06 -0.96 5.69
N ALA A 22 6.15 -1.70 5.53
CA ALA A 22 6.80 -2.40 6.64
C ALA A 22 7.23 -1.44 7.75
N LEU A 23 7.76 -0.26 7.38
CA LEU A 23 8.09 0.79 8.34
C LEU A 23 6.85 1.32 9.07
N ALA A 24 5.79 1.66 8.34
CA ALA A 24 4.57 2.20 8.93
C ALA A 24 3.87 1.19 9.86
N VAL A 25 3.84 -0.10 9.48
CA VAL A 25 3.34 -1.18 10.34
C VAL A 25 4.16 -1.27 11.61
N ARG A 26 5.50 -1.26 11.50
CA ARG A 26 6.38 -1.31 12.67
C ARG A 26 6.15 -0.12 13.60
N GLU A 27 6.04 1.09 13.07
CA GLU A 27 5.75 2.28 13.88
C GLU A 27 4.38 2.18 14.55
N LEU A 28 3.36 1.70 13.84
CA LEU A 28 2.03 1.52 14.42
C LEU A 28 2.04 0.51 15.57
N MET A 29 2.77 -0.60 15.43
CA MET A 29 2.92 -1.61 16.48
C MET A 29 3.69 -1.11 17.71
N GLN A 30 4.50 -0.06 17.56
CA GLN A 30 5.22 0.57 18.65
C GLN A 30 4.39 1.64 19.37
N GLN A 31 3.27 2.07 18.79
CA GLN A 31 2.37 3.02 19.45
C GLN A 31 1.54 2.33 20.54
N GLY A 32 1.60 2.88 21.75
CA GLY A 32 0.76 2.42 22.88
C GLY A 32 -0.59 3.15 23.00
N THR A 33 -0.81 4.20 22.21
CA THR A 33 -2.04 5.01 22.28
C THR A 33 -2.48 5.45 20.89
N ILE A 34 -3.81 5.53 20.70
CA ILE A 34 -4.43 6.03 19.47
C ILE A 34 -4.34 7.56 19.47
N ASN A 35 -3.69 8.13 18.47
CA ASN A 35 -3.49 9.57 18.31
C ASN A 35 -3.55 9.99 16.83
N ALA A 36 -3.25 11.27 16.56
CA ALA A 36 -3.25 11.80 15.19
C ALA A 36 -2.26 11.07 14.28
N GLN A 37 -1.09 10.67 14.79
CA GLN A 37 -0.11 9.90 14.04
C GLN A 37 -0.62 8.49 13.73
N THR A 38 -1.40 7.86 14.62
CA THR A 38 -2.06 6.57 14.35
C THR A 38 -2.95 6.67 13.12
N ARG A 39 -3.77 7.73 13.02
CA ARG A 39 -4.60 7.98 11.82
C ARG A 39 -3.76 8.18 10.57
N ASP A 40 -2.67 8.95 10.66
CA ASP A 40 -1.74 9.16 9.54
C ASP A 40 -1.08 7.85 9.10
N LEU A 41 -0.64 7.01 10.03
CA LEU A 41 -0.04 5.71 9.74
C LEU A 41 -1.04 4.79 9.03
N VAL A 42 -2.25 4.64 9.57
CA VAL A 42 -3.29 3.79 8.95
C VAL A 42 -3.70 4.34 7.59
N ALA A 43 -3.88 5.65 7.46
CA ALA A 43 -4.18 6.29 6.18
C ALA A 43 -3.07 6.09 5.15
N PHE A 44 -1.81 6.13 5.59
CA PHE A 44 -0.68 5.82 4.73
C PHE A 44 -0.68 4.38 4.25
N LEU A 45 -0.99 3.41 5.13
CA LEU A 45 -1.13 2.01 4.74
C LEU A 45 -2.18 1.86 3.63
N VAL A 46 -3.36 2.49 3.77
CA VAL A 46 -4.40 2.50 2.73
C VAL A 46 -3.86 3.05 1.42
N LEU A 47 -3.30 4.26 1.43
CA LEU A 47 -2.83 4.94 0.21
C LEU A 47 -1.70 4.18 -0.49
N ALA A 48 -0.74 3.65 0.28
CA ALA A 48 0.38 2.90 -0.26
C ALA A 48 -0.06 1.56 -0.86
N MET A 49 -1.02 0.85 -0.26
CA MET A 49 -1.57 -0.38 -0.83
C MET A 49 -2.37 -0.11 -2.11
N GLU A 50 -3.16 0.96 -2.16
CA GLU A 50 -3.88 1.37 -3.38
C GLU A 50 -2.90 1.72 -4.52
N GLU A 51 -1.83 2.44 -4.21
CA GLU A 51 -0.77 2.76 -5.16
C GLU A 51 -0.07 1.48 -5.66
N ILE A 52 0.17 0.50 -4.78
CA ILE A 52 0.71 -0.79 -5.20
C ILE A 52 -0.26 -1.47 -6.17
N ALA A 53 -1.55 -1.56 -5.85
CA ALA A 53 -2.55 -2.18 -6.72
C ALA A 53 -2.58 -1.54 -8.12
N GLN A 54 -2.51 -0.20 -8.20
CA GLN A 54 -2.41 0.51 -9.49
C GLN A 54 -1.13 0.17 -10.26
N ASN A 55 0.02 0.12 -9.58
CA ASN A 55 1.30 -0.29 -10.18
C ASN A 55 1.25 -1.75 -10.69
N ILE A 56 0.51 -2.65 -10.03
CA ILE A 56 0.27 -4.02 -10.50
C ILE A 56 -0.54 -4.01 -11.79
N ASP A 57 -1.65 -3.27 -11.83
CA ASP A 57 -2.48 -3.16 -13.04
C ASP A 57 -1.70 -2.63 -14.24
N GLU A 58 -0.84 -1.64 -14.05
CA GLU A 58 0.03 -1.13 -15.13
C GLU A 58 1.02 -2.18 -15.62
N THR A 59 1.66 -2.90 -14.70
CA THR A 59 2.60 -3.97 -15.00
C THR A 59 1.91 -5.07 -15.82
N VAL A 60 0.71 -5.47 -15.38
CA VAL A 60 -0.06 -6.52 -16.00
C VAL A 60 -0.55 -6.11 -17.39
N LYS A 61 -1.11 -4.91 -17.54
CA LYS A 61 -1.54 -4.39 -18.86
C LYS A 61 -0.39 -4.41 -19.88
N ALA A 62 0.84 -4.13 -19.46
CA ALA A 62 2.00 -4.20 -20.33
C ALA A 62 2.36 -5.65 -20.72
N TRP A 63 2.17 -6.62 -19.83
CA TRP A 63 2.40 -8.05 -20.09
C TRP A 63 1.33 -8.66 -20.99
N GLU A 64 0.07 -8.30 -20.78
CA GLU A 64 -1.07 -8.72 -21.60
C GLU A 64 -0.92 -8.26 -23.06
N LYS A 65 -0.51 -7.01 -23.28
CA LYS A 65 -0.16 -6.49 -24.61
C LYS A 65 0.96 -7.26 -25.32
N ARG A 66 1.79 -7.99 -24.57
CA ARG A 66 2.89 -8.83 -25.08
C ARG A 66 2.52 -10.33 -25.12
N GLY A 67 1.27 -10.68 -24.80
CA GLY A 67 0.76 -12.06 -24.82
C GLY A 67 1.07 -12.88 -23.56
N TYR A 68 1.61 -12.28 -22.49
CA TYR A 68 1.98 -12.99 -21.25
C TYR A 68 0.81 -13.12 -20.26
N TRP A 69 -0.35 -13.60 -20.72
CA TRP A 69 -1.59 -13.65 -19.94
C TRP A 69 -1.50 -14.48 -18.65
N LEU A 70 -0.92 -15.68 -18.70
CA LEU A 70 -0.78 -16.53 -17.51
C LEU A 70 0.14 -15.90 -16.44
N LYS A 71 1.20 -15.22 -16.88
CA LYS A 71 2.12 -14.51 -16.00
C LYS A 71 1.44 -13.31 -15.34
N ALA A 72 0.65 -12.59 -16.14
CA ALA A 72 -0.18 -11.47 -15.70
C ALA A 72 -1.19 -11.90 -14.63
N ASP A 73 -1.91 -12.98 -14.87
CA ASP A 73 -2.95 -13.48 -13.98
C ASP A 73 -2.38 -13.95 -12.63
N ARG A 74 -1.32 -14.76 -12.67
CA ARG A 74 -0.60 -15.15 -11.45
C ARG A 74 -0.10 -13.94 -10.65
N PHE A 75 0.40 -12.92 -11.34
CA PHE A 75 0.90 -11.72 -10.69
C PHE A 75 -0.22 -10.86 -10.09
N ARG A 76 -1.43 -10.85 -10.67
CA ARG A 76 -2.59 -10.24 -10.03
C ARG A 76 -2.95 -10.98 -8.74
N LEU A 77 -3.07 -12.31 -8.79
CA LEU A 77 -3.42 -13.13 -7.62
C LEU A 77 -2.42 -12.95 -6.47
N ASP A 78 -1.13 -12.90 -6.77
CA ASP A 78 -0.07 -12.68 -5.76
C ASP A 78 -0.23 -11.33 -5.01
N TRP A 79 -0.89 -10.35 -5.63
CA TRP A 79 -1.02 -8.98 -5.10
C TRP A 79 -2.46 -8.54 -4.81
N GLU A 80 -3.46 -9.36 -5.08
CA GLU A 80 -4.89 -9.07 -4.86
C GLU A 80 -5.18 -8.56 -3.45
N TRP A 81 -4.47 -9.13 -2.46
CA TRP A 81 -4.56 -8.72 -1.06
C TRP A 81 -4.36 -7.22 -0.85
N THR A 82 -3.55 -6.54 -1.66
CA THR A 82 -3.32 -5.09 -1.50
C THR A 82 -4.59 -4.28 -1.71
N GLN A 83 -5.37 -4.60 -2.73
CA GLN A 83 -6.64 -3.95 -3.01
C GLN A 83 -7.70 -4.32 -1.96
N VAL A 84 -7.78 -5.59 -1.58
CA VAL A 84 -8.76 -6.07 -0.59
C VAL A 84 -8.50 -5.44 0.77
N LEU A 85 -7.26 -5.49 1.27
CA LEU A 85 -6.92 -4.95 2.58
C LEU A 85 -6.95 -3.42 2.59
N SER A 86 -6.59 -2.73 1.51
CA SER A 86 -6.73 -1.27 1.45
C SER A 86 -8.19 -0.82 1.58
N HIS A 87 -9.11 -1.52 0.93
CA HIS A 87 -10.53 -1.21 1.01
C HIS A 87 -11.06 -1.40 2.43
N ARG A 88 -10.81 -2.58 3.03
CA ARG A 88 -11.27 -2.90 4.39
C ARG A 88 -10.66 -1.97 5.43
N LEU A 89 -9.37 -1.64 5.29
CA LEU A 89 -8.68 -0.73 6.21
C LEU A 89 -9.21 0.70 6.08
N ARG A 90 -9.60 1.12 4.86
CA ARG A 90 -10.25 2.42 4.63
C ARG A 90 -11.63 2.49 5.27
N GLU A 91 -12.44 1.45 5.14
CA GLU A 91 -13.76 1.35 5.78
C GLU A 91 -13.65 1.39 7.30
N ALA A 92 -12.79 0.53 7.87
CA ALA A 92 -12.55 0.50 9.31
C ALA A 92 -12.03 1.85 9.84
N LEU A 93 -11.18 2.55 9.08
CA LEU A 93 -10.72 3.91 9.45
C LEU A 93 -11.82 4.97 9.35
N ALA A 94 -12.78 4.82 8.44
CA ALA A 94 -13.93 5.73 8.34
C ALA A 94 -14.92 5.53 9.50
N GLU A 95 -15.08 4.29 9.96
CA GLU A 95 -15.93 3.91 11.10
C GLU A 95 -15.22 4.06 12.46
N GLU A 96 -13.93 4.37 12.45
CA GLU A 96 -13.06 4.37 13.64
C GLU A 96 -13.06 3.02 14.39
N ASP A 97 -13.21 1.91 13.67
CA ASP A 97 -13.09 0.55 14.21
C ASP A 97 -11.61 0.18 14.45
N TRP A 98 -11.08 0.65 15.57
CA TRP A 98 -9.68 0.44 15.95
C TRP A 98 -9.32 -1.03 16.19
N GLU A 99 -10.28 -1.85 16.62
CA GLU A 99 -10.06 -3.29 16.79
C GLU A 99 -9.95 -3.98 15.42
N GLY A 100 -10.84 -3.64 14.48
CA GLY A 100 -10.75 -4.06 13.08
C GLY A 100 -9.46 -3.62 12.43
N ILE A 101 -9.05 -2.37 12.62
CA ILE A 101 -7.77 -1.84 12.11
C ILE A 101 -6.60 -2.66 12.64
N ALA A 102 -6.54 -2.94 13.94
CA ALA A 102 -5.45 -3.73 14.52
C ALA A 102 -5.35 -5.13 13.89
N ARG A 103 -6.48 -5.81 13.69
CA ARG A 103 -6.53 -7.12 13.02
C ARG A 103 -6.06 -7.04 11.57
N LEU A 104 -6.55 -6.06 10.81
CA LEU A 104 -6.19 -5.86 9.40
C LEU A 104 -4.71 -5.50 9.25
N VAL A 105 -4.16 -4.67 10.13
CA VAL A 105 -2.72 -4.35 10.13
C VAL A 105 -1.89 -5.59 10.42
N GLY A 106 -2.31 -6.46 11.35
CA GLY A 106 -1.67 -7.76 11.58
C GLY A 106 -1.65 -8.63 10.32
N GLU A 107 -2.74 -8.65 9.56
CA GLU A 107 -2.79 -9.35 8.27
C GLU A 107 -1.82 -8.74 7.25
N VAL A 108 -1.80 -7.40 7.10
CA VAL A 108 -0.82 -6.71 6.25
C VAL A 108 0.61 -7.09 6.66
N ALA A 109 0.93 -7.06 7.95
CA ALA A 109 2.24 -7.41 8.48
C ALA A 109 2.67 -8.83 8.07
N SER A 110 1.75 -9.79 8.13
CA SER A 110 2.01 -11.18 7.73
C SER A 110 2.37 -11.31 6.25
N ARG A 111 1.73 -10.53 5.37
CA ARG A 111 1.98 -10.54 3.92
C ARG A 111 3.37 -9.98 3.57
N ILE A 112 3.83 -8.98 4.33
CA ILE A 112 5.11 -8.31 4.09
C ILE A 112 6.22 -8.75 5.07
N GLY A 113 6.01 -9.80 5.87
CA GLY A 113 6.98 -10.25 6.88
C GLY A 113 8.35 -10.67 6.32
N HIS A 114 8.42 -10.98 5.02
CA HIS A 114 9.67 -11.29 4.33
C HIS A 114 10.52 -10.04 4.00
N VAL A 115 9.97 -8.83 4.17
CA VAL A 115 10.63 -7.58 3.79
C VAL A 115 11.64 -7.18 4.86
N GLN A 116 12.92 -7.22 4.51
CA GLN A 116 13.98 -6.77 5.40
C GLN A 116 14.08 -5.24 5.37
N LEU A 117 13.83 -4.62 6.52
CA LEU A 117 14.02 -3.19 6.73
C LEU A 117 15.22 -2.96 7.68
N PRO A 118 16.38 -2.50 7.18
CA PRO A 118 17.51 -2.20 8.05
C PRO A 118 17.18 -1.02 8.97
N VAL A 119 17.75 -1.04 10.18
CA VAL A 119 17.55 0.00 11.21
C VAL A 119 17.89 1.40 10.68
N ARG A 120 18.92 1.51 9.84
CA ARG A 120 19.26 2.75 9.13
C ARG A 120 18.70 2.70 7.72
N HIS A 121 17.53 3.32 7.51
CA HIS A 121 16.92 3.50 6.20
C HIS A 121 16.72 4.99 5.87
N ARG A 122 16.59 5.33 4.58
CA ARG A 122 16.37 6.70 4.10
C ARG A 122 14.90 7.02 3.78
N LEU A 123 13.96 6.22 4.28
CA LEU A 123 12.53 6.36 3.98
C LEU A 123 11.84 7.53 4.72
N GLY A 124 12.44 8.06 5.79
CA GLY A 124 11.84 9.13 6.59
C GLY A 124 10.51 8.70 7.22
N GLU A 125 9.57 9.64 7.31
CA GLU A 125 8.22 9.45 7.86
C GLU A 125 7.16 9.67 6.75
N PRO A 126 6.99 8.72 5.83
CA PRO A 126 6.15 8.91 4.64
C PRO A 126 4.65 9.06 4.95
N TRP A 127 4.22 8.73 6.18
CA TRP A 127 2.83 8.84 6.64
C TRP A 127 2.38 10.25 7.01
N LYS A 128 3.30 11.21 7.17
CA LYS A 128 2.93 12.58 7.56
C LYS A 128 1.92 13.20 6.59
N GLY A 129 0.76 13.57 7.12
CA GLY A 129 -0.34 14.17 6.35
C GLY A 129 -1.07 13.18 5.42
N ALA A 130 -0.84 11.88 5.58
CA ALA A 130 -1.54 10.87 4.80
C ALA A 130 -3.04 10.84 5.10
N TRP A 131 -3.44 11.15 6.34
CA TRP A 131 -4.85 11.24 6.71
C TRP A 131 -5.58 12.35 5.95
N GLU A 132 -4.94 13.52 5.83
CA GLU A 132 -5.50 14.63 5.06
C GLU A 132 -5.63 14.29 3.58
N LYS A 133 -4.58 13.67 3.00
CA LYS A 133 -4.60 13.20 1.61
C LYS A 133 -5.72 12.18 1.37
N LEU A 134 -5.91 11.23 2.28
CA LEU A 134 -6.96 10.22 2.18
C LEU A 134 -8.35 10.86 2.22
N ARG A 135 -8.58 11.79 3.17
CA ARG A 135 -9.86 12.53 3.25
C ARG A 135 -10.13 13.36 2.00
N ALA A 136 -9.12 14.03 1.46
CA ALA A 136 -9.25 14.79 0.22
C ALA A 136 -9.65 13.88 -0.95
N LYS A 137 -9.04 12.69 -1.07
CA LYS A 137 -9.37 11.69 -2.09
C LYS A 137 -10.79 11.15 -1.95
N SER A 138 -11.26 10.88 -0.73
CA SER A 138 -12.63 10.41 -0.48
C SER A 138 -13.68 11.47 -0.85
N ARG A 139 -13.39 12.76 -0.61
CA ARG A 139 -14.29 13.87 -1.02
C ARG A 139 -14.37 14.05 -2.53
N ALA A 140 -13.28 13.80 -3.24
CA ALA A 140 -13.23 13.93 -4.70
C ALA A 140 -14.04 12.84 -5.45
N ILE A 141 -14.37 11.72 -4.81
CA ILE A 141 -15.16 10.63 -5.41
C ILE A 141 -16.68 10.88 -5.24
N GLN A 142 -17.08 11.79 -4.35
CA GLN A 142 -18.47 12.10 -4.04
C GLN A 142 -19.01 13.36 -4.78
N GLN A 143 -18.21 13.94 -5.69
CA GLN A 143 -18.60 15.06 -6.57
C GLN A 143 -18.59 14.59 -8.03
#